data_AF-A0A1H7AL66-F1
#
_entry.id   AF-A0A1H7AL66-F1
#
_cell.length_a   1.000
_cell.length_b   1.000
_cell.length_c   1.000
_cell.angle_alpha   90.00
_cell.angle_beta   90.00
_cell.angle_gamma   90.00
#
_symmetry.space_group_name_H-M   'P 1'
#
loop_
_entity.id
_entity.type
_entity.pdbx_description
1 polymer ?
#
loop_
_entity_poly.entity_id
_entity_poly.type
_entity_poly.pdbx_seq_one_letter_code
_entity_poly.pdbx_strand_id
1 'polypeptide(L)'
;MSGSVTTYSDSTIQTGKYYRTDSEGKYFCFLTKHHLMSIRKSSKWLHTALWGVQALLSVTLVWAAYMKLFQTPEALSAMWPWTGQVPPLLVKCTGVIDLLAGLGLMLPGLLNIRPALTFFAAAGVVLLMVCAMVFHLSRGESPAFNMVFAALGAFVAWGRQEGAASLC
;
A
#
# COMPACT_ATOMS: atom_id res chain seq x y z
N MET A 1 -54.89 -11.64 41.50
CA MET A 1 -53.71 -10.90 41.00
C MET A 1 -52.89 -11.91 40.18
N SER A 2 -53.31 -12.26 38.95
CA SER A 2 -52.98 -11.57 37.68
C SER A 2 -51.49 -11.22 37.65
N GLY A 3 -50.63 -12.07 37.05
CA GLY A 3 -50.28 -12.02 35.61
C GLY A 3 -49.05 -11.12 35.47
N SER A 4 -47.92 -11.48 34.86
CA SER A 4 -47.79 -12.11 33.55
C SER A 4 -46.36 -12.62 33.36
N VAL A 5 -46.24 -13.85 32.87
CA VAL A 5 -45.08 -14.33 32.11
C VAL A 5 -44.89 -13.36 30.94
N THR A 6 -43.87 -12.51 30.99
CA THR A 6 -43.45 -11.71 29.83
C THR A 6 -42.71 -12.62 28.86
N THR A 7 -43.53 -13.20 28.00
CA THR A 7 -43.28 -13.67 26.63
C THR A 7 -41.91 -13.28 26.05
N TYR A 8 -41.10 -14.30 25.77
CA TYR A 8 -40.08 -14.30 24.74
C TYR A 8 -40.77 -14.11 23.37
N SER A 9 -40.79 -12.88 22.86
CA SER A 9 -41.36 -12.52 21.58
C SER A 9 -40.67 -11.26 21.08
N ASP A 10 -39.68 -11.43 20.21
CA ASP A 10 -39.77 -10.96 18.83
C ASP A 10 -38.37 -11.08 18.19
N SER A 11 -38.06 -12.28 17.71
CA SER A 11 -36.98 -12.48 16.75
C SER A 11 -37.47 -12.01 15.37
N THR A 12 -37.61 -10.69 15.19
CA THR A 12 -37.83 -10.13 13.87
C THR A 12 -36.49 -10.14 13.14
N ILE A 13 -36.34 -11.11 12.24
CA ILE A 13 -35.23 -11.20 11.31
C ILE A 13 -35.30 -9.99 10.37
N GLN A 14 -34.59 -8.92 10.69
CA GLN A 14 -34.10 -7.96 9.71
C GLN A 14 -32.70 -7.49 10.10
N THR A 15 -31.70 -7.90 9.31
CA THR A 15 -30.35 -7.30 9.22
C THR A 15 -29.31 -7.61 10.31
N GLY A 16 -29.12 -8.87 10.70
CA GLY A 16 -27.79 -9.49 10.96
C GLY A 16 -26.71 -8.76 11.79
N LYS A 17 -27.01 -7.82 12.68
CA LYS A 17 -26.02 -7.14 13.53
C LYS A 17 -26.41 -7.27 15.00
N TYR A 18 -25.71 -8.16 15.71
CA TYR A 18 -25.74 -8.22 17.17
C TYR A 18 -24.99 -7.02 17.74
N TYR A 19 -25.68 -6.16 18.49
CA TYR A 19 -25.05 -5.14 19.33
C TYR A 19 -25.16 -5.58 20.79
N ARG A 20 -24.03 -5.85 21.44
CA ARG A 20 -23.95 -6.09 22.88
C ARG A 20 -23.65 -4.76 23.56
N THR A 21 -24.56 -4.28 24.39
CA THR A 21 -24.38 -3.07 25.20
C THR A 21 -23.83 -3.46 26.57
N ASP A 22 -22.90 -2.69 27.13
CA ASP A 22 -22.57 -2.79 28.55
C ASP A 22 -23.52 -1.92 29.39
N SER A 23 -23.48 -2.08 30.71
CA SER A 23 -24.31 -1.34 31.66
C SER A 23 -23.96 0.15 31.79
N GLU A 24 -22.92 0.62 31.07
CA GLU A 24 -22.37 1.99 31.14
C GLU A 24 -22.57 2.77 29.83
N GLY A 25 -23.16 2.15 28.78
CA GLY A 25 -23.56 2.84 27.55
C GLY A 25 -22.42 3.30 26.65
N LYS A 26 -21.22 2.70 26.74
CA LYS A 26 -20.08 3.11 25.91
C LYS A 26 -20.02 2.33 24.59
N TYR A 27 -20.32 3.01 23.49
CA TYR A 27 -20.12 2.50 22.12
C TYR A 27 -18.89 3.11 21.43
N PHE A 28 -17.74 3.23 22.10
CA PHE A 28 -16.75 4.23 21.68
C PHE A 28 -15.48 3.73 20.95
N CYS A 29 -15.39 2.46 20.55
CA CYS A 29 -14.22 2.01 19.77
C CYS A 29 -14.53 1.13 18.54
N PHE A 30 -15.77 0.65 18.37
CA PHE A 30 -16.09 -0.32 17.33
C PHE A 30 -16.94 0.24 16.16
N LEU A 31 -17.59 1.39 16.35
CA LEU A 31 -18.59 1.89 15.40
C LEU A 31 -18.07 2.82 14.30
N THR A 32 -16.82 3.28 14.32
CA THR A 32 -16.24 4.03 13.19
C THR A 32 -15.73 3.12 12.06
N LYS A 33 -15.41 1.85 12.33
CA LYS A 33 -14.94 0.90 11.29
C LYS A 33 -16.07 0.26 10.47
N HIS A 34 -17.27 0.10 11.04
CA HIS A 34 -18.29 -0.78 10.46
C HIS A 34 -19.29 -0.15 9.48
N HIS A 35 -19.27 1.18 9.25
CA HIS A 35 -20.22 1.83 8.33
C HIS A 35 -19.65 2.19 6.94
N LEU A 36 -18.32 2.20 6.75
CA LEU A 36 -17.71 2.44 5.43
C LEU A 36 -17.27 1.16 4.69
N MET A 37 -17.27 0.02 5.36
CA MET A 37 -16.55 -1.18 4.91
C MET A 37 -17.50 -2.30 4.49
N SER A 38 -18.47 -2.00 3.62
CA SER A 38 -19.53 -2.96 3.25
C SER A 38 -19.70 -3.26 1.75
N ILE A 39 -18.87 -2.76 0.84
CA ILE A 39 -18.97 -3.18 -0.58
C ILE A 39 -17.59 -3.40 -1.20
N ARG A 40 -16.95 -4.53 -0.93
CA ARG A 40 -15.91 -5.02 -1.84
C ARG A 40 -16.04 -6.51 -2.05
N LYS A 41 -16.94 -6.88 -2.96
CA LYS A 41 -16.82 -8.19 -3.63
C LYS A 41 -15.54 -8.10 -4.46
N SER A 42 -14.43 -8.67 -3.98
CA SER A 42 -13.16 -8.68 -4.70
C SER A 42 -13.38 -9.32 -6.08
N SER A 43 -13.29 -8.52 -7.14
CA SER A 43 -13.42 -9.02 -8.50
C SER A 43 -12.13 -9.74 -8.88
N LYS A 44 -12.25 -10.90 -9.54
CA LYS A 44 -11.07 -11.64 -10.06
C LYS A 44 -10.17 -10.71 -10.89
N TRP A 45 -10.77 -9.82 -11.66
CA TRP A 45 -10.11 -8.78 -12.45
C TRP A 45 -9.26 -7.82 -11.61
N LEU A 46 -9.78 -7.30 -10.50
CA LEU A 46 -9.04 -6.40 -9.61
C LEU A 46 -7.85 -7.09 -8.96
N HIS A 47 -8.03 -8.36 -8.58
CA HIS A 47 -6.93 -9.15 -8.02
C HIS A 47 -5.80 -9.34 -9.05
N THR A 48 -6.14 -9.73 -10.27
CA THR A 48 -5.17 -9.86 -11.37
C THR A 48 -4.49 -8.54 -11.69
N ALA A 49 -5.24 -7.43 -11.75
CA ALA A 49 -4.69 -6.10 -12.00
C ALA A 49 -3.69 -5.68 -10.92
N LEU A 50 -3.99 -5.90 -9.65
CA LEU A 50 -3.06 -5.61 -8.55
C LEU A 50 -1.77 -6.42 -8.67
N TRP A 51 -1.85 -7.70 -9.02
CA TRP A 51 -0.65 -8.51 -9.27
C TRP A 51 0.15 -8.01 -10.47
N GLY A 52 -0.51 -7.65 -11.57
CA GLY A 52 0.17 -7.07 -12.73
C GLY A 52 0.91 -5.78 -12.40
N VAL A 53 0.26 -4.84 -11.69
CA VAL A 53 0.89 -3.57 -11.28
C VAL A 53 2.02 -3.80 -10.28
N GLN A 54 1.85 -4.69 -9.31
CA GLN A 54 2.92 -5.04 -8.36
C GLN A 54 4.14 -5.64 -9.07
N ALA A 55 3.92 -6.56 -10.01
CA ALA A 55 5.01 -7.18 -10.77
C ALA A 55 5.74 -6.13 -11.61
N LEU A 56 5.01 -5.24 -12.29
CA LEU A 56 5.58 -4.14 -13.05
C LEU A 56 6.45 -3.24 -12.17
N LEU A 57 5.88 -2.71 -11.07
CA LEU A 57 6.62 -1.86 -10.13
C LEU A 57 7.84 -2.58 -9.57
N SER A 58 7.68 -3.83 -9.14
CA SER A 58 8.76 -4.63 -8.56
C SER A 58 9.90 -4.81 -9.55
N VAL A 59 9.62 -5.22 -10.78
CA VAL A 59 10.65 -5.46 -11.79
C VAL A 59 11.38 -4.16 -12.12
N THR A 60 10.65 -3.05 -12.34
CA THR A 60 11.28 -1.77 -12.65
C THR A 60 12.13 -1.24 -11.51
N LEU A 61 11.68 -1.35 -10.26
CA LEU A 61 12.44 -0.90 -9.09
C LEU A 61 13.69 -1.77 -8.84
N VAL A 62 13.57 -3.09 -8.98
CA VAL A 62 14.74 -3.99 -8.86
C VAL A 62 15.75 -3.73 -9.98
N TRP A 63 15.28 -3.49 -11.21
CA TRP A 63 16.14 -3.07 -12.31
C TRP A 63 16.84 -1.74 -12.01
N ALA A 64 16.09 -0.74 -11.54
CA ALA A 64 16.66 0.57 -11.19
C ALA A 64 17.70 0.47 -10.06
N ALA A 65 17.41 -0.33 -9.03
CA ALA A 65 18.34 -0.64 -7.97
C ALA A 65 19.62 -1.27 -8.49
N TYR A 66 19.51 -2.29 -9.35
CA TYR A 66 20.66 -2.94 -9.96
C TYR A 66 21.53 -1.94 -10.72
N MET A 67 20.91 -1.06 -11.51
CA MET A 67 21.64 0.01 -12.23
C MET A 67 22.37 0.93 -11.25
N LYS A 68 21.70 1.44 -10.21
CA LYS A 68 22.28 2.39 -9.24
C LYS A 68 23.38 1.80 -8.37
N LEU A 69 23.34 0.49 -8.10
CA LEU A 69 24.26 -0.17 -7.18
C LEU A 69 25.50 -0.74 -7.88
N PHE A 70 25.36 -1.17 -9.13
CA PHE A 70 26.40 -1.96 -9.82
C PHE A 70 26.96 -1.33 -11.10
N GLN A 71 26.28 -0.35 -11.71
CA GLN A 71 26.84 0.32 -12.90
C GLN A 71 27.88 1.38 -12.52
N THR A 72 28.75 1.69 -13.48
CA THR A 72 29.74 2.76 -13.30
C THR A 72 29.04 4.13 -13.32
N PRO A 73 29.58 5.14 -12.61
CA PRO A 73 29.01 6.49 -12.61
C PRO A 73 28.85 7.07 -14.03
N GLU A 74 29.79 6.78 -14.94
CA GLU A 74 29.77 7.29 -16.31
C GLU A 74 28.59 6.69 -17.09
N ALA A 75 28.43 5.36 -17.05
CA ALA A 75 27.32 4.67 -17.71
C ALA A 75 25.96 5.11 -17.14
N LEU A 76 25.89 5.26 -15.82
CA LEU A 76 24.66 5.66 -15.13
C LEU A 76 24.29 7.11 -15.45
N SER A 77 25.26 8.03 -15.48
CA SER A 77 25.03 9.43 -15.79
C SER A 77 24.66 9.67 -17.26
N ALA A 78 25.12 8.82 -18.18
CA ALA A 78 24.70 8.84 -19.57
C ALA A 78 23.21 8.49 -19.74
N MET A 79 22.69 7.58 -18.91
CA MET A 79 21.27 7.21 -18.90
C MET A 79 20.42 8.20 -18.10
N TRP A 80 20.90 8.59 -16.91
CA TRP A 80 20.20 9.42 -15.95
C TRP A 80 21.12 10.56 -15.50
N PRO A 81 21.07 11.72 -16.19
CA PRO A 81 22.00 12.83 -15.97
C PRO A 81 22.11 13.29 -14.51
N TRP A 82 21.02 13.23 -13.74
CA TRP A 82 21.01 13.61 -12.32
C TRP A 82 22.00 12.81 -11.47
N THR A 83 22.30 11.55 -11.84
CA THR A 83 23.17 10.66 -11.05
C THR A 83 24.63 11.10 -11.05
N GLY A 84 25.07 11.83 -12.07
CA GLY A 84 26.41 12.45 -12.13
C GLY A 84 26.48 13.82 -11.46
N GLN A 85 25.35 14.36 -11.01
CA GLN A 85 25.24 15.72 -10.47
C GLN A 85 25.01 15.76 -8.96
N VAL A 86 24.98 14.60 -8.31
CA VAL A 86 24.76 14.44 -6.87
C VAL A 86 25.84 13.54 -6.27
N PRO A 87 26.05 13.57 -4.94
CA PRO A 87 26.99 12.67 -4.30
C PRO A 87 26.69 11.20 -4.60
N PRO A 88 27.69 10.36 -4.92
CA PRO A 88 27.48 8.94 -5.24
C PRO A 88 26.76 8.16 -4.13
N LEU A 89 26.95 8.57 -2.88
CA LEU A 89 26.25 7.99 -1.73
C LEU A 89 24.74 8.14 -1.85
N LEU A 90 24.23 9.30 -2.29
CA LEU A 90 22.79 9.51 -2.46
C LEU A 90 22.22 8.56 -3.51
N VAL A 91 22.90 8.39 -4.64
CA VAL A 91 22.50 7.46 -5.70
C VAL A 91 22.41 6.03 -5.16
N LYS A 92 23.45 5.58 -4.45
CA LYS A 92 23.48 4.24 -3.84
C LYS A 92 22.40 4.05 -2.79
N CYS A 93 22.16 5.03 -1.93
CA CYS A 93 21.06 4.99 -0.96
C CYS A 93 19.71 4.83 -1.65
N THR A 94 19.43 5.58 -2.72
CA THR A 94 18.20 5.38 -3.49
C THR A 94 18.13 4.00 -4.15
N GLY A 95 19.27 3.45 -4.60
CA GLY A 95 19.33 2.09 -5.13
C GLY A 95 18.97 1.02 -4.09
N VAL A 96 19.42 1.16 -2.84
CA VAL A 96 19.02 0.27 -1.74
C VAL A 96 17.53 0.39 -1.46
N ILE A 97 16.99 1.63 -1.41
CA ILE A 97 15.56 1.87 -1.19
C ILE A 97 14.72 1.24 -2.31
N ASP A 98 15.11 1.42 -3.57
CA ASP A 98 14.46 0.81 -4.74
C ASP A 98 14.43 -0.72 -4.63
N LEU A 99 15.55 -1.32 -4.20
CA LEU A 99 15.65 -2.77 -4.04
C LEU A 99 14.68 -3.27 -2.98
N LEU A 100 14.67 -2.64 -1.80
CA LEU A 100 13.77 -2.98 -0.70
C LEU A 100 12.31 -2.80 -1.08
N ALA A 101 12.00 -1.73 -1.82
CA ALA A 101 10.65 -1.46 -2.30
C ALA A 101 10.18 -2.52 -3.30
N GLY A 102 11.01 -2.85 -4.29
CA GLY A 102 10.68 -3.89 -5.27
C GLY A 102 10.50 -5.26 -4.63
N LEU A 103 11.45 -5.68 -3.79
CA LEU A 103 11.34 -6.95 -3.06
C LEU A 103 10.14 -6.97 -2.10
N GLY A 104 9.88 -5.87 -1.39
CA GLY A 104 8.77 -5.74 -0.46
C GLY A 104 7.39 -5.76 -1.13
N LEU A 105 7.29 -5.36 -2.40
CA LEU A 105 6.05 -5.47 -3.17
C LEU A 105 5.73 -6.91 -3.56
N MET A 106 6.75 -7.73 -3.86
CA MET A 106 6.55 -9.05 -4.46
C MET A 106 6.69 -10.21 -3.46
N LEU A 107 7.70 -10.20 -2.60
CA LEU A 107 8.01 -11.32 -1.70
C LEU A 107 6.90 -11.68 -0.71
N PRO A 108 6.23 -10.73 -0.02
CA PRO A 108 5.20 -11.09 0.96
C PRO A 108 4.04 -11.86 0.33
N GLY A 109 3.65 -11.48 -0.89
CA GLY A 109 2.60 -12.14 -1.66
C GLY A 109 3.03 -13.51 -2.20
N LEU A 110 4.27 -13.65 -2.66
CA LEU A 110 4.79 -14.93 -3.17
C LEU A 110 5.03 -15.96 -2.07
N LEU A 111 5.54 -15.51 -0.93
CA LEU A 111 5.89 -16.38 0.20
C LEU A 111 4.71 -16.62 1.15
N ASN A 112 3.56 -15.94 0.94
CA ASN A 112 2.43 -15.90 1.87
C ASN A 112 2.84 -15.47 3.29
N ILE A 113 3.83 -14.57 3.41
CA ILE A 113 4.34 -14.07 4.69
C ILE A 113 3.81 -12.65 4.91
N ARG A 114 3.08 -12.43 6.01
CA ARG A 114 2.64 -11.11 6.51
C ARG A 114 2.26 -10.11 5.40
N PRO A 115 1.07 -10.26 4.77
CA PRO A 115 0.62 -9.42 3.65
C PRO A 115 0.63 -7.91 3.93
N ALA A 116 0.64 -7.50 5.21
CA ALA A 116 0.87 -6.13 5.64
C ALA A 116 2.14 -5.50 5.05
N LEU A 117 3.21 -6.28 4.83
CA LEU A 117 4.48 -5.76 4.30
C LEU A 117 4.31 -5.17 2.89
N THR A 118 3.44 -5.73 2.07
CA THR A 118 3.14 -5.21 0.74
C THR A 118 2.52 -3.82 0.81
N PHE A 119 1.65 -3.57 1.79
CA PHE A 119 1.06 -2.24 2.01
C PHE A 119 2.15 -1.22 2.38
N PHE A 120 3.03 -1.55 3.34
CA PHE A 120 4.12 -0.66 3.73
C PHE A 120 5.12 -0.44 2.60
N ALA A 121 5.43 -1.46 1.80
CA ALA A 121 6.28 -1.32 0.63
C ALA A 121 5.65 -0.40 -0.41
N ALA A 122 4.35 -0.56 -0.71
CA ALA A 122 3.63 0.30 -1.64
C ALA A 122 3.55 1.76 -1.15
N ALA A 123 3.31 1.98 0.15
CA ALA A 123 3.36 3.31 0.75
C ALA A 123 4.76 3.93 0.66
N GLY A 124 5.82 3.12 0.89
CA GLY A 124 7.21 3.52 0.70
C GLY A 124 7.52 3.93 -0.74
N VAL A 125 7.00 3.20 -1.74
CA VAL A 125 7.10 3.57 -3.16
C VAL A 125 6.45 4.93 -3.41
N VAL A 126 5.24 5.16 -2.90
CA VAL A 126 4.57 6.46 -3.06
C VAL A 126 5.42 7.58 -2.45
N LEU A 127 5.91 7.41 -1.23
CA LEU A 127 6.75 8.39 -0.56
C LEU A 127 8.03 8.67 -1.35
N LEU A 128 8.71 7.63 -1.81
CA LEU A 128 9.92 7.74 -2.63
C LEU A 128 9.65 8.54 -3.91
N MET A 129 8.56 8.24 -4.62
CA MET A 129 8.21 8.91 -5.87
C MET A 129 7.83 10.38 -5.65
N VAL A 130 7.19 10.71 -4.52
CA VAL A 130 6.93 12.12 -4.14
C VAL A 130 8.24 12.86 -3.88
N CYS A 131 9.18 12.26 -3.13
CA CYS A 131 10.50 12.85 -2.91
C CYS A 131 11.26 13.05 -4.23
N ALA A 132 11.24 12.05 -5.13
CA ALA A 132 11.86 12.14 -6.45
C ALA A 132 11.21 13.22 -7.31
N MET A 133 9.88 13.37 -7.25
CA MET A 133 9.16 14.42 -7.95
C MET A 133 9.61 15.81 -7.51
N VAL A 134 9.71 16.06 -6.19
CA VAL A 134 10.23 17.33 -5.66
C VAL A 134 11.66 17.57 -6.12
N PHE A 135 12.51 16.53 -6.11
CA PHE A 135 13.90 16.60 -6.58
C PHE A 135 14.01 16.95 -8.07
N HIS A 136 13.22 16.33 -8.94
CA HIS A 136 13.26 16.61 -10.37
C HIS A 136 12.64 17.98 -10.71
N LEU A 137 11.56 18.37 -10.03
CA LEU A 137 10.96 19.68 -10.20
C LEU A 137 11.90 20.82 -9.80
N SER A 138 12.66 20.67 -8.71
CA SER A 138 13.64 21.69 -8.28
C SER A 138 14.79 21.88 -9.28
N ARG A 139 14.97 20.93 -10.20
CA ARG A 139 15.95 20.95 -11.29
C ARG A 139 15.35 21.38 -12.63
N GLY A 140 14.06 21.73 -12.67
CA GLY A 140 13.35 22.06 -13.91
C GLY A 140 13.09 20.86 -14.82
N GLU A 141 13.18 19.63 -14.29
CA GLU A 141 12.97 18.39 -15.03
C GLU A 141 11.52 17.90 -14.88
N SER A 142 11.03 17.13 -15.87
CA SER A 142 9.66 16.61 -15.84
C SER A 142 9.48 15.52 -14.77
N PRO A 143 8.47 15.60 -13.89
CA PRO A 143 8.19 14.57 -12.90
C PRO A 143 7.23 13.46 -13.42
N ALA A 144 6.92 13.42 -14.71
CA ALA A 144 5.89 12.54 -15.28
C ALA A 144 6.06 11.07 -14.87
N PHE A 145 7.29 10.56 -14.95
CA PHE A 145 7.59 9.19 -14.54
C PHE A 145 7.26 8.94 -13.06
N ASN A 146 7.68 9.86 -12.18
CA ASN A 146 7.42 9.77 -10.74
C ASN A 146 5.93 9.83 -10.43
N MET A 147 5.17 10.69 -11.12
CA MET A 147 3.72 10.79 -10.95
C MET A 147 3.00 9.48 -11.30
N VAL A 148 3.37 8.85 -12.43
CA VAL A 148 2.79 7.57 -12.85
C VAL A 148 3.12 6.48 -11.84
N PHE A 149 4.38 6.38 -11.41
CA PHE A 149 4.80 5.36 -10.44
C PHE A 149 4.18 5.58 -9.06
N ALA A 150 4.04 6.83 -8.61
CA ALA A 150 3.30 7.17 -7.39
C ALA A 150 1.83 6.74 -7.48
N ALA A 151 1.16 6.99 -8.60
CA ALA A 151 -0.23 6.60 -8.81
C ALA A 151 -0.40 5.07 -8.79
N LEU A 152 0.50 4.33 -9.45
CA LEU A 152 0.52 2.88 -9.42
C LEU A 152 0.79 2.34 -8.00
N GLY A 153 1.73 2.92 -7.28
CA GLY A 153 2.02 2.57 -5.87
C GLY A 153 0.82 2.81 -4.96
N ALA A 154 0.13 3.95 -5.12
CA ALA A 154 -1.07 4.28 -4.37
C ALA A 154 -2.22 3.31 -4.68
N PHE A 155 -2.38 2.92 -5.94
CA PHE A 155 -3.35 1.90 -6.35
C PHE A 155 -3.08 0.55 -5.67
N VAL A 156 -1.81 0.12 -5.60
CA VAL A 156 -1.44 -1.12 -4.90
C VAL A 156 -1.69 -1.00 -3.39
N ALA A 157 -1.28 0.10 -2.76
CA ALA A 157 -1.48 0.34 -1.34
C ALA A 157 -2.98 0.30 -0.98
N TRP A 158 -3.82 1.01 -1.74
CA TRP A 158 -5.28 0.95 -1.59
C TRP A 158 -5.84 -0.46 -1.82
N GLY A 159 -5.30 -1.18 -2.81
CA GLY A 159 -5.72 -2.55 -3.10
C GLY A 159 -5.38 -3.57 -2.02
N ARG A 160 -4.30 -3.35 -1.25
CA ARG A 160 -3.72 -4.30 -0.29
C ARG A 160 -3.84 -3.86 1.19
N GLN A 161 -4.60 -2.79 1.47
CA GLN A 161 -4.80 -2.23 2.82
C GLN A 161 -5.36 -3.23 3.85
N GLU A 162 -6.11 -4.24 3.42
CA GLU A 162 -6.71 -5.28 4.28
C GLU A 162 -5.64 -6.09 5.03
N GLY A 163 -4.46 -6.30 4.41
CA GLY A 163 -3.34 -6.96 5.06
C GLY A 163 -2.69 -6.13 6.17
N ALA A 164 -2.77 -4.80 6.11
CA ALA A 164 -2.25 -3.91 7.16
C ALA A 164 -3.25 -3.76 8.31
N ALA A 165 -4.55 -3.74 8.01
CA ALA A 165 -5.60 -3.63 9.01
C ALA A 165 -5.66 -4.82 9.98
N SER A 166 -5.10 -5.98 9.62
CA SER A 166 -5.03 -7.17 10.49
C SER A 166 -3.91 -7.12 11.54
N LEU A 167 -3.06 -6.09 11.54
CA LEU A 167 -2.06 -5.84 12.57
C LEU A 167 -2.58 -4.98 13.75
N CYS A 168 -3.83 -4.51 13.70
CA CYS A 168 -4.51 -3.71 14.74
C CYS A 168 -5.74 -4.43 15.26
#